data_AF-A0A7R9GED0-F1
#
_entry.id   AF-A0A7R9GED0-F1
#
_cell.length_a   1.000
_cell.length_b   1.000
_cell.length_c   1.000
_cell.angle_alpha   90.00
_cell.angle_beta   90.00
_cell.angle_gamma   90.00
#
_symmetry.space_group_name_H-M   'P 1'
#
loop_
_entity.id
_entity.type
_entity.pdbx_description
1 polymer ?
#
loop_
_entity_poly.entity_id
_entity_poly.type
_entity_poly.pdbx_seq_one_letter_code
_entity_poly.pdbx_strand_id
1 'polypeptide(L)'
;MRQSSPTTRSNRTAKIVATAAIFNAGIICLVFYMTTNQSSPSVLFKQKAEEISPENPISLLFFNRVPKTGSELFALLLQWLQEPNNFLQLRLSGNEKRKLDSMERLCLKTPFFSLTQQKEMTINLADDMKVKGGEKFVADRHVYFFDVKEDMTRRFPSAEVKYFSTIRDPVEKAASRFYYSRATSRNQTRLHDTSFEACVAQGMPECRFLDGESYDLTIPYFLWTS
;
A
#
# COMPACT_ATOMS: atom_id res chain seq x y z
N MET A 1 -68.77 26.16 -56.44
CA MET A 1 -67.90 26.59 -57.56
C MET A 1 -66.45 26.65 -57.08
N ARG A 2 -65.48 26.54 -58.00
CA ARG A 2 -64.06 26.99 -57.92
C ARG A 2 -63.22 26.65 -56.66
N GLN A 3 -62.30 25.71 -56.87
CA GLN A 3 -60.87 25.71 -56.52
C GLN A 3 -60.31 26.83 -55.61
N SER A 4 -59.45 26.40 -54.66
CA SER A 4 -58.17 27.05 -54.37
C SER A 4 -57.09 25.99 -54.07
N SER A 5 -55.81 26.35 -54.13
CA SER A 5 -54.65 25.44 -54.21
C SER A 5 -53.64 25.65 -53.05
N PRO A 6 -52.66 24.73 -52.82
CA PRO A 6 -51.95 24.64 -51.54
C PRO A 6 -50.66 25.47 -51.42
N THR A 7 -50.25 25.78 -50.19
CA THR A 7 -49.04 26.56 -49.87
C THR A 7 -48.09 25.88 -48.88
N THR A 8 -47.16 25.09 -49.43
CA THR A 8 -45.71 25.10 -49.12
C THR A 8 -45.24 25.59 -47.73
N ARG A 9 -44.99 24.67 -46.78
CA ARG A 9 -44.13 24.97 -45.60
C ARG A 9 -43.29 23.80 -45.06
N SER A 10 -42.49 23.14 -45.90
CA SER A 10 -41.41 22.24 -45.42
C SER A 10 -40.18 22.31 -46.32
N ASN A 11 -39.24 23.22 -46.00
CA ASN A 11 -37.92 23.28 -46.68
C ASN A 11 -36.83 24.14 -45.96
N ARG A 12 -36.94 24.36 -44.64
CA ARG A 12 -35.92 25.11 -43.85
C ARG A 12 -35.22 24.31 -42.74
N THR A 13 -35.80 23.22 -42.25
CA THR A 13 -35.21 22.38 -41.19
C THR A 13 -34.03 21.53 -41.68
N ALA A 14 -34.10 20.98 -42.90
CA ALA A 14 -33.08 20.07 -43.43
C ALA A 14 -31.66 20.67 -43.51
N LYS A 15 -31.53 21.99 -43.77
CA LYS A 15 -30.22 22.64 -43.90
C LYS A 15 -29.48 22.90 -42.58
N ILE A 16 -30.17 22.84 -41.44
CA ILE A 16 -29.57 23.08 -40.11
C ILE A 16 -29.04 21.76 -39.52
N VAL A 17 -29.73 20.64 -39.77
CA VAL A 17 -29.28 19.32 -39.30
C VAL A 17 -28.00 18.86 -40.01
N ALA A 18 -27.89 19.13 -41.32
CA ALA A 18 -26.74 18.72 -42.13
C ALA A 18 -25.41 19.37 -41.70
N THR A 19 -25.42 20.64 -41.26
CA THR A 19 -24.21 21.34 -40.82
C THR A 19 -23.74 20.91 -39.43
N ALA A 20 -24.68 20.59 -38.52
CA ALA A 20 -24.34 20.08 -37.18
C ALA A 20 -23.69 18.68 -37.22
N ALA A 21 -24.08 17.82 -38.17
CA ALA A 21 -23.52 16.48 -38.32
C ALA A 21 -22.03 16.50 -38.72
N ILE A 22 -21.65 17.35 -39.68
CA ILE A 22 -20.29 17.45 -40.21
C ILE A 22 -19.31 17.91 -39.12
N PHE A 23 -19.71 18.86 -38.27
CA PHE A 23 -18.85 19.38 -37.20
C PHE A 23 -18.56 18.33 -36.11
N ASN A 24 -19.55 17.51 -35.75
CA ASN A 24 -19.37 16.42 -34.78
C ASN A 24 -18.49 15.29 -35.35
N ALA A 25 -18.68 14.92 -36.62
CA ALA A 25 -17.85 13.90 -37.27
C ALA A 25 -16.36 14.29 -37.32
N GLY A 26 -16.06 15.56 -37.60
CA GLY A 26 -14.69 16.07 -37.61
C GLY A 26 -13.99 15.99 -36.23
N ILE A 27 -14.70 16.37 -35.16
CA ILE A 27 -14.15 16.33 -33.80
C ILE A 27 -13.94 14.87 -33.33
N ILE A 28 -14.90 13.98 -33.58
CA ILE A 28 -14.76 12.55 -33.23
C ILE A 28 -13.57 11.92 -33.97
N CYS A 29 -13.38 12.24 -35.24
CA CYS A 29 -12.24 11.74 -36.02
C CYS A 29 -10.89 12.26 -35.49
N LEU A 30 -10.81 13.54 -35.09
CA LEU A 30 -9.59 14.10 -34.48
C LEU A 30 -9.26 13.45 -33.13
N VAL A 31 -10.26 13.19 -32.29
CA VAL A 31 -10.07 12.44 -31.03
C VAL A 31 -9.59 11.02 -31.31
N PHE A 32 -10.20 10.32 -32.29
CA PHE A 32 -9.78 8.96 -32.65
C PHE A 32 -8.37 8.92 -33.26
N TYR A 33 -7.97 9.91 -34.05
CA TYR A 33 -6.63 10.01 -34.61
C TYR A 33 -5.57 10.24 -33.52
N MET A 34 -5.90 11.01 -32.49
CA MET A 34 -5.03 11.20 -31.32
C MET A 34 -4.95 9.97 -30.39
N THR A 35 -6.00 9.15 -30.30
CA THR A 35 -5.97 7.93 -29.45
C THR A 35 -5.42 6.68 -30.15
N THR A 36 -5.45 6.61 -31.48
CA THR A 36 -4.97 5.44 -32.24
C THR A 36 -3.50 5.48 -32.64
N ASN A 37 -2.82 6.62 -32.51
CA ASN A 37 -1.40 6.78 -32.85
C ASN A 37 -0.44 6.37 -31.71
N GLN A 38 -0.88 5.54 -30.75
CA GLN A 38 0.00 4.87 -29.80
C GLN A 38 0.49 3.53 -30.36
N SER A 39 1.56 3.59 -31.16
CA SER A 39 2.27 2.40 -31.64
C SER A 39 3.14 1.77 -30.55
N SER A 40 2.84 0.53 -30.20
CA SER A 40 3.67 -0.42 -29.42
C SER A 40 3.99 -0.07 -27.95
N PRO A 41 3.34 -0.69 -26.96
CA PRO A 41 3.59 -0.46 -25.52
C PRO A 41 4.89 -1.12 -24.98
N SER A 42 5.84 -1.47 -25.84
CA SER A 42 7.05 -2.24 -25.50
C SER A 42 8.33 -1.41 -25.33
N VAL A 43 8.32 -0.09 -25.61
CA VAL A 43 9.54 0.74 -25.65
C VAL A 43 9.38 2.10 -24.93
N LEU A 44 8.84 2.11 -23.70
CA LEU A 44 8.86 3.31 -22.83
C LEU A 44 9.12 3.04 -21.34
N PHE A 45 9.91 2.00 -21.02
CA PHE A 45 10.39 1.73 -19.66
C PHE A 45 11.94 1.72 -19.56
N LYS A 46 12.64 2.40 -20.47
CA LYS A 46 14.09 2.62 -20.36
C LYS A 46 14.43 3.82 -19.50
N GLN A 47 14.60 3.54 -18.20
CA GLN A 47 15.53 4.18 -17.27
C GLN A 47 15.92 5.64 -17.54
N LYS A 48 15.33 6.55 -16.76
CA LYS A 48 16.13 7.61 -16.12
C LYS A 48 15.78 7.74 -14.63
N ALA A 49 15.95 6.64 -13.90
CA ALA A 49 16.17 6.75 -12.47
C ALA A 49 17.48 7.53 -12.28
N GLU A 50 17.40 8.72 -11.68
CA GLU A 50 18.58 9.51 -11.32
C GLU A 50 19.40 8.66 -10.33
N GLU A 51 20.66 8.37 -10.69
CA GLU A 51 21.46 7.36 -10.00
C GLU A 51 21.87 7.88 -8.62
N ILE A 52 21.33 7.29 -7.56
CA ILE A 52 21.59 7.71 -6.17
C ILE A 52 23.09 7.53 -5.91
N SER A 53 23.81 8.66 -5.84
CA SER A 53 25.26 8.67 -5.65
C SER A 53 25.63 7.76 -4.46
N PRO A 54 26.61 6.85 -4.64
CA PRO A 54 27.04 5.95 -3.56
C PRO A 54 27.61 6.69 -2.35
N GLU A 55 27.91 7.99 -2.49
CA GLU A 55 28.37 8.87 -1.41
C GLU A 55 27.26 9.21 -0.39
N ASN A 56 25.97 9.14 -0.78
CA ASN A 56 24.83 9.50 0.05
C ASN A 56 23.70 8.45 -0.03
N PRO A 57 23.89 7.27 0.59
CA PRO A 57 22.90 6.18 0.56
C PRO A 57 21.58 6.56 1.23
N ILE A 58 20.46 6.01 0.74
CA ILE A 58 19.19 6.03 1.48
C ILE A 58 19.32 5.07 2.66
N SER A 59 18.99 5.52 3.88
CA SER A 59 18.99 4.67 5.07
C SER A 59 17.56 4.25 5.43
N LEU A 60 17.26 2.95 5.34
CA LEU A 60 15.99 2.36 5.80
C LEU A 60 16.21 1.48 7.03
N LEU A 61 15.52 1.79 8.12
CA LEU A 61 15.28 0.88 9.23
C LEU A 61 13.86 0.27 9.10
N PHE A 62 13.77 -1.01 8.75
CA PHE A 62 12.49 -1.72 8.70
C PHE A 62 12.17 -2.34 10.06
N PHE A 63 11.09 -1.89 10.69
CA PHE A 63 10.53 -2.47 11.89
C PHE A 63 9.48 -3.53 11.51
N ASN A 64 9.87 -4.80 11.47
CA ASN A 64 8.86 -5.85 11.39
C ASN A 64 8.19 -6.00 12.75
N ARG A 65 6.91 -5.63 12.84
CA ARG A 65 6.18 -5.61 14.10
C ARG A 65 5.55 -6.98 14.34
N VAL A 66 5.99 -7.68 15.37
CA VAL A 66 5.22 -8.83 15.90
C VAL A 66 4.02 -8.29 16.70
N PRO A 67 2.80 -8.87 16.59
CA PRO A 67 1.69 -8.52 17.47
C PRO A 67 1.95 -8.94 18.93
N LYS A 68 1.50 -8.12 19.89
CA LYS A 68 1.50 -8.38 21.35
C LYS A 68 2.88 -8.46 22.04
N THR A 69 3.93 -8.00 21.35
CA THR A 69 5.32 -7.86 21.85
C THR A 69 5.69 -6.42 22.26
N GLY A 70 4.69 -5.57 22.57
CA GLY A 70 4.91 -4.14 22.84
C GLY A 70 5.16 -3.27 21.59
N SER A 71 5.07 -3.84 20.38
CA SER A 71 5.45 -3.17 19.13
C SER A 71 4.70 -1.89 18.75
N GLU A 72 3.51 -1.62 19.31
CA GLU A 72 2.84 -0.31 19.15
C GLU A 72 3.52 0.79 19.98
N LEU A 73 3.93 0.48 21.23
CA LEU A 73 4.65 1.44 22.08
C LEU A 73 6.00 1.83 21.45
N PHE A 74 6.70 0.86 20.85
CA PHE A 74 7.94 1.15 20.13
C PHE A 74 7.69 1.98 18.86
N ALA A 75 6.59 1.74 18.14
CA ALA A 75 6.20 2.54 16.99
C ALA A 75 5.82 3.99 17.38
N LEU A 76 5.23 4.21 18.56
CA LEU A 76 4.97 5.55 19.11
C LEU A 76 6.26 6.25 19.58
N LEU A 77 7.19 5.51 20.19
CA LEU A 77 8.51 6.03 20.56
C LEU A 77 9.29 6.51 19.32
N LEU A 78 9.28 5.73 18.24
CA LEU A 78 9.85 6.15 16.95
C LEU A 78 9.18 7.44 16.43
N GLN A 79 7.86 7.59 16.60
CA GLN A 79 7.12 8.75 16.12
C GLN A 79 7.54 10.03 16.85
N TRP A 80 7.91 9.95 18.13
CA TRP A 80 8.45 11.06 18.92
C TRP A 80 9.93 11.32 18.65
N LEU A 81 10.70 10.28 18.31
CA LEU A 81 12.14 10.40 18.02
C LEU A 81 12.44 10.89 16.59
N GLN A 82 11.47 10.90 15.68
CA GLN A 82 11.72 11.20 14.26
C GLN A 82 12.24 12.63 14.02
N GLU A 83 11.63 13.63 14.68
CA GLU A 83 12.05 15.04 14.62
C GLU A 83 13.47 15.26 15.18
N PRO A 84 13.78 14.94 16.46
CA PRO A 84 15.11 15.21 17.02
C PRO A 84 16.25 14.40 16.37
N ASN A 85 15.95 13.30 15.66
CA ASN A 85 16.95 12.47 14.99
C ASN A 85 16.97 12.63 13.45
N ASN A 86 16.16 13.54 12.90
CA ASN A 86 16.05 13.80 11.46
C ASN A 86 15.82 12.52 10.61
N PHE A 87 14.76 11.77 10.94
CA PHE A 87 14.23 10.69 10.11
C PHE A 87 12.71 10.84 9.92
N LEU A 88 12.13 10.13 8.94
CA LEU A 88 10.68 10.07 8.73
C LEU A 88 10.15 8.67 9.06
N GLN A 89 9.09 8.56 9.87
CA GLN A 89 8.44 7.27 10.14
C GLN A 89 7.32 6.97 9.13
N LEU A 90 7.36 5.78 8.53
CA LEU A 90 6.36 5.29 7.59
C LEU A 90 5.51 4.19 8.25
N ARG A 91 4.31 4.52 8.74
CA ARG A 91 3.36 3.52 9.27
C ARG A 91 2.63 2.86 8.10
N LEU A 92 3.05 1.65 7.73
CA LEU A 92 2.59 0.97 6.52
C LEU A 92 1.20 0.34 6.73
N SER A 93 0.34 0.48 5.72
CA SER A 93 -1.04 -0.02 5.75
C SER A 93 -1.15 -1.52 5.46
N GLY A 94 -2.36 -2.10 5.62
CA GLY A 94 -2.62 -3.50 5.30
C GLY A 94 -2.16 -4.50 6.38
N ASN A 95 -2.36 -4.18 7.67
CA ASN A 95 -1.95 -5.03 8.80
C ASN A 95 -2.77 -6.32 8.99
N GLU A 96 -3.78 -6.58 8.14
CA GLU A 96 -4.55 -7.83 8.13
C GLU A 96 -3.78 -8.98 7.48
N LYS A 97 -3.21 -8.76 6.28
CA LYS A 97 -2.47 -9.80 5.53
C LYS A 97 -0.99 -9.79 5.92
N ARG A 98 -0.53 -10.90 6.52
CA ARG A 98 0.84 -11.06 7.03
C ARG A 98 1.80 -11.70 6.03
N LYS A 99 1.41 -12.80 5.36
CA LYS A 99 2.19 -13.39 4.26
C LYS A 99 1.91 -12.58 2.99
N LEU A 100 2.87 -11.74 2.61
CA LEU A 100 2.79 -10.91 1.40
C LEU A 100 3.20 -11.70 0.16
N ASP A 101 2.44 -11.53 -0.92
CA ASP A 101 2.83 -11.99 -2.25
C ASP A 101 3.83 -11.04 -2.94
N SER A 102 4.37 -11.46 -4.09
CA SER A 102 5.42 -10.73 -4.80
C SER A 102 4.99 -9.34 -5.29
N MET A 103 3.70 -9.11 -5.56
CA MET A 103 3.20 -7.80 -5.95
C MET A 103 3.01 -6.89 -4.75
N GLU A 104 2.55 -7.42 -3.61
CA GLU A 104 2.44 -6.64 -2.38
C GLU A 104 3.80 -6.23 -1.79
N ARG A 105 4.81 -7.09 -1.91
CA ARG A 105 6.20 -6.75 -1.57
C ARG A 105 6.75 -5.63 -2.46
N LEU A 106 6.41 -5.65 -3.75
CA LEU A 106 6.74 -4.56 -4.68
C LEU A 106 5.98 -3.27 -4.32
N CYS A 107 4.69 -3.36 -4.00
CA CYS A 107 3.84 -2.23 -3.63
C CYS A 107 4.19 -1.61 -2.26
N LEU A 108 4.83 -2.35 -1.35
CA LEU A 108 5.37 -1.78 -0.10
C LEU A 108 6.40 -0.66 -0.32
N LYS A 109 6.92 -0.51 -1.54
CA LYS A 109 7.91 0.49 -1.94
C LYS A 109 7.28 1.81 -2.40
N THR A 110 5.96 1.86 -2.64
CA THR A 110 5.28 3.09 -3.09
C THR A 110 5.17 4.22 -2.06
N PRO A 111 4.98 4.02 -0.74
CA PRO A 111 4.95 5.14 0.21
C PRO A 111 6.28 5.91 0.29
N PHE A 112 7.42 5.25 0.03
CA PHE A 112 8.73 5.91 -0.09
C PHE A 112 8.81 6.89 -1.28
N PHE A 113 8.04 6.65 -2.35
CA PHE A 113 7.93 7.53 -3.54
C PHE A 113 6.86 8.61 -3.36
N SER A 114 5.85 8.37 -2.51
CA SER A 114 4.73 9.30 -2.30
C SER A 114 4.97 10.36 -1.22
N LEU A 115 5.82 10.11 -0.22
CA LEU A 115 5.93 11.00 0.95
C LEU A 115 6.87 12.19 0.74
N THR A 116 7.75 12.17 -0.26
CA THR A 116 8.45 13.37 -0.77
C THR A 116 7.48 14.43 -1.26
N GLN A 117 6.32 14.05 -1.83
CA GLN A 117 5.31 14.99 -2.31
C GLN A 117 4.63 15.78 -1.18
N GLN A 118 4.52 15.22 0.03
CA GLN A 118 3.77 15.86 1.12
C GLN A 118 4.53 17.01 1.81
N LYS A 119 5.84 17.17 1.53
CA LYS A 119 6.66 18.30 2.01
C LYS A 119 6.72 19.47 1.02
N GLU A 120 6.30 19.27 -0.24
CA GLU A 120 6.30 20.28 -1.32
C GLU A 120 4.93 20.27 -2.05
N MET A 121 3.84 20.61 -1.32
CA MET A 121 2.46 20.64 -1.85
C MET A 121 2.19 21.84 -2.80
N THR A 122 3.04 22.06 -3.80
CA THR A 122 2.84 23.08 -4.86
C THR A 122 3.52 22.72 -6.19
N ILE A 123 3.68 21.42 -6.50
CA ILE A 123 4.23 20.96 -7.79
C ILE A 123 3.21 20.05 -8.50
N ASN A 124 3.19 20.12 -9.83
CA ASN A 124 2.19 19.50 -10.70
C ASN A 124 2.28 17.97 -10.71
N LEU A 125 1.19 17.33 -11.16
CA LEU A 125 0.99 15.88 -11.19
C LEU A 125 1.84 15.12 -12.25
N ALA A 126 3.03 15.64 -12.57
CA ALA A 126 3.93 15.15 -13.62
C ALA A 126 5.42 15.10 -13.19
N ASP A 127 5.77 15.61 -12.00
CA ASP A 127 7.16 15.62 -11.53
C ASP A 127 7.57 14.27 -10.89
N ASP A 128 8.68 13.72 -11.39
CA ASP A 128 9.21 12.39 -11.05
C ASP A 128 9.85 12.35 -9.64
N MET A 129 9.85 11.19 -8.97
CA MET A 129 10.07 11.09 -7.50
C MET A 129 11.53 11.38 -7.06
N LYS A 130 11.87 12.63 -6.76
CA LYS A 130 13.19 13.00 -6.21
C LYS A 130 13.33 12.73 -4.71
N VAL A 131 13.47 11.46 -4.34
CA VAL A 131 14.06 11.06 -3.05
C VAL A 131 15.52 11.49 -3.05
N LYS A 132 15.91 12.40 -2.16
CA LYS A 132 17.28 12.93 -2.12
C LYS A 132 18.19 11.92 -1.39
N GLY A 133 19.43 11.79 -1.87
CA GLY A 133 20.43 10.93 -1.22
C GLY A 133 20.66 11.35 0.23
N GLY A 134 20.88 10.38 1.12
CA GLY A 134 21.06 10.62 2.56
C GLY A 134 19.76 10.73 3.39
N GLU A 135 18.58 10.63 2.77
CA GLU A 135 17.30 10.57 3.50
C GLU A 135 17.20 9.30 4.38
N LYS A 136 16.61 9.47 5.57
CA LYS A 136 16.50 8.43 6.62
C LYS A 136 15.04 8.09 6.90
N PHE A 137 14.71 6.81 6.81
CA PHE A 137 13.34 6.31 6.98
C PHE A 137 13.28 5.20 8.02
N VAL A 138 12.20 5.19 8.82
CA VAL A 138 11.85 4.05 9.67
C VAL A 138 10.46 3.56 9.28
N ALA A 139 10.35 2.37 8.68
CA ALA A 139 9.07 1.87 8.18
C ALA A 139 8.56 0.70 9.04
N ASP A 140 7.28 0.74 9.46
CA ASP A 140 6.69 -0.25 10.38
C ASP A 140 5.43 -0.93 9.81
N ARG A 141 5.37 -2.27 9.90
CA ARG A 141 4.20 -3.10 9.52
C ARG A 141 4.16 -4.41 10.29
N HIS A 142 2.96 -4.98 10.48
CA HIS A 142 2.80 -6.39 10.86
C HIS A 142 2.89 -7.30 9.62
N VAL A 143 4.01 -8.01 9.42
CA VAL A 143 4.24 -8.90 8.26
C VAL A 143 5.07 -10.14 8.62
N TYR A 144 4.90 -11.22 7.88
CA TYR A 144 5.81 -12.38 7.96
C TYR A 144 7.13 -12.05 7.25
N PHE A 145 8.18 -12.83 7.52
CA PHE A 145 9.53 -12.55 7.01
C PHE A 145 9.58 -12.55 5.47
N PHE A 146 10.21 -11.51 4.92
CA PHE A 146 10.64 -11.41 3.54
C PHE A 146 11.96 -10.62 3.50
N ASP A 147 12.79 -10.81 2.46
CA ASP A 147 14.05 -10.09 2.35
C ASP A 147 13.81 -8.65 1.85
N VAL A 148 13.56 -7.76 2.81
CA VAL A 148 13.42 -6.31 2.61
C VAL A 148 14.68 -5.71 1.96
N LYS A 149 15.87 -6.30 2.20
CA LYS A 149 17.12 -5.80 1.67
C LYS A 149 17.23 -6.11 0.18
N GLU A 150 17.01 -7.36 -0.23
CA GLU A 150 16.95 -7.75 -1.65
C GLU A 150 15.87 -6.92 -2.39
N ASP A 151 14.67 -6.84 -1.83
CA ASP A 151 13.55 -6.13 -2.44
C ASP A 151 13.86 -4.63 -2.68
N MET A 152 14.61 -3.99 -1.77
CA MET A 152 15.01 -2.58 -1.90
C MET A 152 16.24 -2.39 -2.79
N THR A 153 17.31 -3.17 -2.61
CA THR A 153 18.55 -3.00 -3.40
C THR A 153 18.34 -3.27 -4.89
N ARG A 154 17.38 -4.14 -5.25
CA ARG A 154 16.95 -4.35 -6.64
C ARG A 154 16.36 -3.09 -7.31
N ARG A 155 15.95 -2.08 -6.54
CA ARG A 155 15.43 -0.79 -7.06
C ARG A 155 16.35 0.39 -6.79
N PHE A 156 17.11 0.32 -5.70
CA PHE A 156 18.02 1.35 -5.20
C PHE A 156 19.33 0.67 -4.72
N PRO A 157 20.31 0.43 -5.60
CA PRO A 157 21.53 -0.32 -5.25
C PRO A 157 22.30 0.27 -4.06
N SER A 158 22.29 1.60 -3.94
CA SER A 158 22.91 2.39 -2.87
C SER A 158 22.07 2.45 -1.58
N ALA A 159 21.06 1.61 -1.36
CA ALA A 159 20.23 1.65 -0.15
C ALA A 159 20.82 0.83 1.01
N GLU A 160 21.07 1.46 2.16
CA GLU A 160 21.38 0.77 3.40
C GLU A 160 20.08 0.31 4.08
N VAL A 161 19.81 -0.99 4.08
CA VAL A 161 18.64 -1.58 4.74
C VAL A 161 19.05 -2.31 6.02
N LYS A 162 18.53 -1.83 7.15
CA LYS A 162 18.60 -2.46 8.47
C LYS A 162 17.23 -3.02 8.84
N TYR A 163 17.19 -4.20 9.43
CA TYR A 163 15.97 -4.87 9.87
C TYR A 163 16.00 -5.04 11.39
N PHE A 164 14.89 -4.78 12.07
CA PHE A 164 14.73 -5.16 13.47
C PHE A 164 13.27 -5.54 13.78
N SER A 165 13.08 -6.15 14.94
CA SER A 165 11.78 -6.60 15.42
C SER A 165 11.77 -6.65 16.96
N THR A 166 10.61 -6.98 17.54
CA THR A 166 10.44 -7.17 18.99
C THR A 166 9.88 -8.57 19.24
N ILE A 167 10.55 -9.35 20.09
CA ILE A 167 10.07 -10.65 20.56
C ILE A 167 9.43 -10.52 21.96
N ARG A 168 8.69 -11.55 22.34
CA ARG A 168 8.18 -11.79 23.70
C ARG A 168 8.15 -13.29 23.91
N ASP A 169 8.15 -13.72 25.17
CA ASP A 169 7.85 -15.10 25.54
C ASP A 169 6.59 -15.62 24.80
N PRO A 170 6.59 -16.84 24.22
CA PRO A 170 5.46 -17.37 23.47
C PRO A 170 4.17 -17.52 24.30
N VAL A 171 4.28 -17.89 25.57
CA VAL A 171 3.13 -18.12 26.48
C VAL A 171 2.53 -16.77 26.87
N GLU A 172 3.35 -15.79 27.27
CA GLU A 172 2.87 -14.43 27.52
C GLU A 172 2.25 -13.79 26.27
N LYS A 173 2.82 -14.02 25.08
CA LYS A 173 2.22 -13.55 23.81
C LYS A 173 0.87 -14.21 23.56
N ALA A 174 0.72 -15.51 23.84
CA ALA A 174 -0.55 -16.23 23.72
C ALA A 174 -1.60 -15.69 24.70
N ALA A 175 -1.26 -15.53 25.99
CA ALA A 175 -2.13 -14.92 27.00
C ALA A 175 -2.52 -13.48 26.63
N SER A 176 -1.56 -12.65 26.19
CA SER A 176 -1.81 -11.27 25.75
C SER A 176 -2.69 -11.20 24.49
N ARG A 177 -2.60 -12.19 23.60
CA ARG A 177 -3.53 -12.34 22.47
C ARG A 177 -4.94 -12.73 22.94
N PHE A 178 -5.04 -13.71 23.85
CA PHE A 178 -6.28 -14.26 24.39
C PHE A 178 -7.14 -13.22 25.11
N TYR A 179 -6.54 -12.40 25.98
CA TYR A 179 -7.26 -11.33 26.67
C TYR A 179 -7.60 -10.17 25.72
N TYR A 180 -6.70 -9.82 24.79
CA TYR A 180 -6.98 -8.77 23.80
C TYR A 180 -8.13 -9.14 22.86
N SER A 181 -8.18 -10.37 22.33
CA SER A 181 -9.23 -10.80 21.39
C SER A 181 -10.62 -10.82 22.04
N ARG A 182 -10.71 -11.11 23.34
CA ARG A 182 -11.92 -10.92 24.15
C ARG A 182 -12.26 -9.42 24.27
N ALA A 183 -11.32 -8.61 24.75
CA ALA A 183 -11.53 -7.18 25.00
C ALA A 183 -11.87 -6.36 23.74
N THR A 184 -11.38 -6.74 22.56
CA THR A 184 -11.72 -6.09 21.28
C THR A 184 -12.72 -6.87 20.42
N SER A 185 -13.40 -7.87 20.98
CA SER A 185 -14.46 -8.58 20.27
C SER A 185 -15.66 -7.66 20.05
N ARG A 186 -16.07 -7.45 18.80
CA ARG A 186 -17.36 -6.79 18.48
C ARG A 186 -18.55 -7.64 18.97
N ASN A 187 -18.37 -8.95 19.06
CA ASN A 187 -19.35 -9.85 19.67
C ASN A 187 -19.08 -9.91 21.19
N GLN A 188 -19.62 -8.93 21.93
CA GLN A 188 -19.45 -8.81 23.38
C GLN A 188 -20.10 -9.96 24.17
N THR A 189 -20.98 -10.74 23.54
CA THR A 189 -21.63 -11.95 24.09
C THR A 189 -20.66 -13.11 24.42
N ARG A 190 -19.35 -12.92 24.22
CA ARG A 190 -18.28 -13.87 24.62
C ARG A 190 -17.25 -13.28 25.59
N LEU A 191 -17.64 -12.28 26.37
CA LEU A 191 -16.96 -11.94 27.63
C LEU A 191 -17.23 -13.05 28.67
N HIS A 192 -16.62 -14.23 28.46
CA HIS A 192 -16.51 -15.26 29.48
C HIS A 192 -15.38 -14.91 30.44
N ASP A 193 -15.66 -14.96 31.75
CA ASP A 193 -14.68 -14.79 32.84
C ASP A 193 -13.59 -15.89 32.89
N THR A 194 -13.60 -16.85 31.96
CA THR A 194 -12.58 -17.88 31.81
C THR A 194 -11.20 -17.24 31.57
N SER A 195 -10.28 -17.44 32.52
CA SER A 195 -8.88 -17.04 32.38
C SER A 195 -8.16 -17.85 31.29
N PHE A 196 -6.98 -17.40 30.88
CA PHE A 196 -6.17 -18.11 29.89
C PHE A 196 -5.77 -19.51 30.38
N GLU A 197 -5.45 -19.63 31.67
CA GLU A 197 -5.04 -20.86 32.34
C GLU A 197 -6.22 -21.84 32.41
N ALA A 198 -7.42 -21.35 32.76
CA ALA A 198 -8.65 -22.13 32.75
C ALA A 198 -9.03 -22.61 31.34
N CYS A 199 -8.83 -21.78 30.32
CA CYS A 199 -9.02 -22.14 28.91
C CYS A 199 -8.10 -23.30 28.51
N VAL A 200 -6.80 -23.18 28.81
CA VAL A 200 -5.78 -24.19 28.47
C VAL A 200 -6.06 -25.50 29.21
N ALA A 201 -6.40 -25.44 30.51
CA ALA A 201 -6.76 -26.62 31.30
C ALA A 201 -8.02 -27.36 30.79
N GLN A 202 -8.97 -26.61 30.20
CA GLN A 202 -10.17 -27.17 29.55
C GLN A 202 -9.93 -27.57 28.09
N GLY A 203 -8.75 -27.29 27.52
CA GLY A 203 -8.39 -27.63 26.14
C GLY A 203 -9.21 -26.91 25.07
N MET A 204 -9.76 -25.72 25.37
CA MET A 204 -10.69 -25.02 24.48
C MET A 204 -10.03 -24.55 23.17
N PRO A 205 -10.79 -24.40 22.06
CA PRO A 205 -10.21 -24.16 20.73
C PRO A 205 -9.38 -22.88 20.59
N GLU A 206 -9.69 -21.78 21.30
CA GLU A 206 -8.99 -20.50 21.11
C GLU A 206 -7.62 -20.40 21.79
N CYS A 207 -7.30 -21.32 22.69
CA CYS A 207 -6.04 -21.40 23.43
C CYS A 207 -5.28 -22.70 23.17
N ARG A 208 -5.85 -23.61 22.34
CA ARG A 208 -5.23 -24.85 21.89
C ARG A 208 -4.58 -24.66 20.53
N PHE A 209 -3.30 -25.03 20.44
CA PHE A 209 -2.56 -25.10 19.19
C PHE A 209 -2.57 -26.55 18.67
N LEU A 210 -2.81 -26.72 17.37
CA LEU A 210 -2.87 -28.00 16.67
C LEU A 210 -1.90 -27.99 15.48
N ASP A 211 -1.21 -29.10 15.24
CA ASP A 211 -0.32 -29.22 14.09
C ASP A 211 -1.12 -29.19 12.77
N GLY A 212 -0.61 -28.44 11.79
CA GLY A 212 -1.28 -28.18 10.52
C GLY A 212 -2.21 -26.96 10.49
N GLU A 213 -2.65 -26.47 11.65
CA GLU A 213 -3.51 -25.28 11.74
C GLU A 213 -2.73 -23.95 11.70
N SER A 214 -3.37 -22.90 11.18
CA SER A 214 -2.72 -21.62 10.91
C SER A 214 -2.85 -20.63 12.06
N TYR A 215 -1.74 -20.33 12.74
CA TYR A 215 -1.69 -19.41 13.88
C TYR A 215 -0.67 -18.28 13.67
N ASP A 216 -0.98 -17.11 14.25
CA ASP A 216 -0.15 -15.89 14.28
C ASP A 216 0.97 -16.00 15.34
N LEU A 217 1.77 -17.06 15.22
CA LEU A 217 2.92 -17.37 16.07
C LEU A 217 4.06 -16.37 15.85
N THR A 218 5.12 -16.44 16.65
CA THR A 218 6.27 -15.54 16.49
C THR A 218 7.21 -15.99 15.37
N ILE A 219 7.35 -17.31 15.16
CA ILE A 219 8.31 -17.90 14.22
C ILE A 219 8.18 -17.36 12.76
N PRO A 220 6.97 -17.23 12.16
CA PRO A 220 6.83 -16.72 10.79
C PRO A 220 7.25 -15.26 10.57
N TYR A 221 7.50 -14.49 11.64
CA TYR A 221 8.02 -13.12 11.54
C TYR A 221 9.55 -13.09 11.33
N PHE A 222 10.25 -14.21 11.55
CA PHE A 222 11.72 -14.31 11.48
C PHE A 222 12.22 -15.37 10.50
N LEU A 223 11.43 -16.40 10.21
CA LEU A 223 11.78 -17.44 9.24
C LEU A 223 10.97 -17.31 7.95
N TRP A 224 11.62 -17.53 6.81
CA TRP A 224 10.95 -17.66 5.52
C TRP A 224 10.12 -18.95 5.48
N THR A 225 8.81 -18.84 5.60
CA THR A 225 7.88 -19.95 5.37
C THR A 225 7.48 -19.98 3.89
N SER A 226 8.12 -20.84 3.10
CA SER A 226 7.79 -21.13 1.70
C SER A 226 6.32 -21.53 1.55
#